data_AF-A0A318JYL5-F1
#
_entry.id   AF-A0A318JYL5-F1
#
_cell.length_a   1.000
_cell.length_b   1.000
_cell.length_c   1.000
_cell.angle_alpha   90.00
_cell.angle_beta   90.00
_cell.angle_gamma   90.00
#
_symmetry.space_group_name_H-M   'P 1'
#
loop_
_entity.id
_entity.type
_entity.pdbx_description
1 polymer ?
#
loop_
_entity_poly.entity_id
_entity_poly.type
_entity_poly.pdbx_seq_one_letter_code
_entity_poly.pdbx_strand_id
1 'polypeptide(L)'
;MSDELQVEVARLRDAARFIADKAQTIKDGVVRLDNTIGKELLADGWQGKAASAYDESWVEWKQGAEEIVAALEASARNLVDAAIRYEMRDVGNKDAIVRAGE
;
A
#
# COMPACT_ATOMS: atom_id res chain seq x y z
N MET A 1 -18.72 -31.86 3.20
CA MET A 1 -17.30 -31.58 2.94
C MET A 1 -17.15 -30.09 3.02
N SER A 2 -16.75 -29.58 4.18
CA SER A 2 -16.50 -28.15 4.35
C SER A 2 -15.31 -27.82 3.47
N ASP A 3 -15.50 -26.87 2.58
CA ASP A 3 -14.45 -26.27 1.77
C ASP A 3 -13.45 -25.66 2.76
N GLU A 4 -12.39 -26.41 3.06
CA GLU A 4 -11.37 -25.97 3.98
C GLU A 4 -10.67 -24.82 3.28
N LEU A 5 -10.99 -23.60 3.73
CA LEU A 5 -10.43 -22.36 3.24
C LEU A 5 -8.93 -22.36 3.59
N GLN A 6 -8.13 -23.10 2.83
CA GLN A 6 -6.68 -23.07 2.89
C GLN A 6 -6.26 -21.73 2.29
N VAL A 7 -6.34 -20.70 3.13
CA VAL A 7 -5.70 -19.43 2.84
C VAL A 7 -4.23 -19.75 2.70
N GLU A 8 -3.73 -19.73 1.46
CA GLU A 8 -2.31 -19.86 1.21
C GLU A 8 -1.62 -18.61 1.78
N VAL A 9 -1.16 -18.71 3.02
CA VAL A 9 -0.43 -17.67 3.76
C VAL A 9 0.70 -17.09 2.89
N ALA A 10 1.32 -17.93 2.06
CA ALA A 10 2.30 -17.53 1.05
C ALA A 10 1.75 -16.51 0.05
N ARG A 11 0.55 -16.74 -0.54
CA ARG A 11 -0.07 -15.80 -1.47
C ARG A 11 -0.46 -14.48 -0.82
N LEU A 12 -0.89 -14.49 0.45
CA LEU A 12 -1.16 -13.24 1.18
C LEU A 12 0.13 -12.42 1.37
N ARG A 13 1.23 -13.08 1.73
CA ARG A 13 2.54 -12.43 1.87
C ARG A 13 3.05 -11.90 0.55
N ASP A 14 2.86 -12.63 -0.55
CA ASP A 14 3.29 -12.19 -1.88
C ASP A 14 2.44 -11.02 -2.40
N ALA A 15 1.13 -11.06 -2.19
CA ALA A 15 0.25 -9.93 -2.49
C ALA A 15 0.63 -8.68 -1.68
N ALA A 16 0.95 -8.84 -0.39
CA ALA A 16 1.39 -7.74 0.45
C ALA A 16 2.69 -7.10 -0.07
N ARG A 17 3.69 -7.92 -0.43
CA ARG A 17 4.95 -7.44 -1.03
C ARG A 17 4.70 -6.71 -2.34
N PHE A 18 3.92 -7.31 -3.23
CA PHE A 18 3.57 -6.71 -4.51
C PHE A 18 2.93 -5.32 -4.33
N ILE A 19 1.97 -5.20 -3.42
CA ILE A 19 1.31 -3.92 -3.14
C ILE A 19 2.29 -2.91 -2.54
N ALA A 20 3.15 -3.32 -1.60
CA ALA A 20 4.17 -2.45 -1.02
C ALA A 20 5.16 -1.92 -2.09
N ASP A 21 5.60 -2.78 -3.00
CA ASP A 21 6.51 -2.39 -4.09
C ASP A 21 5.85 -1.39 -5.05
N LYS A 22 4.55 -1.57 -5.33
CA LYS A 22 3.78 -0.61 -6.14
C LYS A 22 3.59 0.73 -5.41
N ALA A 23 3.28 0.71 -4.11
CA ALA A 23 3.19 1.91 -3.30
C ALA A 23 4.50 2.71 -3.33
N GLN A 24 5.64 2.02 -3.18
CA GLN A 24 6.96 2.65 -3.24
C GLN A 24 7.25 3.24 -4.64
N THR A 25 6.94 2.50 -5.71
CA THR A 25 7.10 2.98 -7.09
C THR A 25 6.30 4.26 -7.34
N ILE A 26 5.04 4.30 -6.87
CA ILE A 26 4.17 5.48 -7.02
C ILE A 26 4.75 6.65 -6.23
N LYS A 27 5.16 6.42 -4.98
CA LYS A 27 5.77 7.44 -4.11
C LYS A 27 7.00 8.07 -4.75
N ASP A 28 7.90 7.26 -5.30
CA ASP A 28 9.10 7.73 -5.98
C ASP A 28 8.76 8.55 -7.24
N GLY A 29 7.70 8.14 -7.96
CA GLY A 29 7.17 8.87 -9.11
C GLY A 29 6.61 10.24 -8.73
N VAL A 30 5.82 10.32 -7.65
CA VAL A 30 5.27 11.58 -7.12
C VAL A 30 6.39 12.52 -6.71
N VAL A 31 7.38 12.03 -5.97
CA VAL A 31 8.56 12.84 -5.57
C VAL A 31 9.32 13.36 -6.78
N ARG A 32 9.50 12.54 -7.81
CA ARG A 32 10.17 12.96 -9.05
C ARG A 32 9.39 14.07 -9.74
N LEU A 33 8.08 13.90 -9.89
CA LEU A 33 7.24 14.90 -10.54
C LEU A 33 7.17 16.20 -9.75
N ASP A 34 7.12 16.13 -8.42
CA ASP A 34 7.15 17.30 -7.54
C ASP A 34 8.45 18.09 -7.65
N ASN A 35 9.58 17.39 -7.79
CA ASN A 35 10.86 18.04 -8.06
C ASN A 35 10.91 18.74 -9.42
N THR A 36 10.20 18.24 -10.45
CA THR A 36 10.16 18.91 -11.75
C THR A 36 9.11 20.02 -11.82
N ILE A 37 7.87 19.74 -11.41
CA ILE A 37 6.74 20.65 -11.59
C ILE A 37 6.73 21.71 -10.49
N GLY A 38 6.81 21.27 -9.23
CA GLY A 38 6.76 22.18 -8.08
C GLY A 38 7.98 23.09 -8.01
N LYS A 39 9.19 22.55 -8.25
CA LYS A 39 10.43 23.33 -8.09
C LYS A 39 10.94 23.99 -9.36
N GLU A 40 10.87 23.33 -10.52
CA GLU A 40 11.47 23.90 -11.75
C GLU A 40 10.46 24.70 -12.57
N LEU A 41 9.21 24.22 -12.69
CA LEU A 41 8.20 24.89 -13.53
C LEU A 41 7.50 26.05 -12.80
N LEU A 42 7.01 25.82 -11.59
CA LEU A 42 6.19 26.78 -10.85
C LEU A 42 7.02 27.80 -10.04
N ALA A 43 8.16 27.40 -9.47
CA ALA A 43 8.98 28.32 -8.69
C ALA A 43 9.91 29.20 -9.55
N ASP A 44 10.44 28.69 -10.67
CA ASP A 44 11.57 29.31 -11.38
C ASP A 44 11.23 30.04 -12.69
N GLY A 45 9.96 30.09 -13.14
CA GLY A 45 9.68 30.81 -14.39
C GLY A 45 8.23 31.05 -14.82
N TRP A 46 7.25 30.28 -14.34
CA TRP A 46 5.86 30.46 -14.77
C TRP A 46 5.06 31.30 -13.77
N GLN A 47 4.65 32.51 -14.16
CA GLN A 47 3.92 33.45 -13.31
C GLN A 47 2.59 33.90 -13.93
N GLY A 48 1.67 34.37 -13.09
CA GLY A 48 0.36 34.91 -13.48
C GLY A 48 -0.81 34.02 -13.08
N LYS A 49 -2.04 34.45 -13.41
CA LYS A 49 -3.28 33.79 -12.96
C LYS A 49 -3.39 32.31 -13.33
N ALA A 50 -2.86 31.93 -14.50
CA ALA A 50 -2.82 30.54 -14.93
C ALA A 50 -1.83 29.68 -14.10
N ALA A 51 -0.69 30.24 -13.71
CA ALA A 51 0.28 29.56 -12.87
C ALA A 51 -0.29 29.30 -11.47
N SER A 52 -0.98 30.29 -10.88
CA SER A 52 -1.63 30.11 -9.56
C SER A 52 -2.75 29.07 -9.57
N ALA A 53 -3.59 29.03 -10.62
CA ALA A 53 -4.64 28.02 -10.73
C ALA A 53 -4.06 26.59 -10.91
N TYR A 54 -2.95 26.48 -11.63
CA TYR A 54 -2.25 25.21 -11.79
C TYR A 54 -1.56 24.77 -10.50
N ASP A 55 -0.96 25.69 -9.74
CA ASP A 55 -0.34 25.40 -8.43
C ASP A 55 -1.35 24.79 -7.44
N GLU A 56 -2.55 25.37 -7.34
CA GLU A 56 -3.64 24.83 -6.52
C GLU A 56 -4.04 23.41 -6.95
N SER A 57 -4.22 23.20 -8.25
CA SER A 57 -4.56 21.89 -8.81
C SER A 57 -3.43 20.86 -8.62
N TRP A 58 -2.18 21.31 -8.64
CA TRP A 58 -0.99 20.48 -8.42
C TRP A 58 -0.91 20.01 -6.97
N VAL A 59 -1.14 20.91 -6.00
CA VAL A 59 -1.17 20.58 -4.58
C VAL A 59 -2.26 19.57 -4.28
N GLU A 60 -3.49 19.78 -4.78
CA GLU A 60 -4.60 18.84 -4.58
C GLU A 60 -4.28 17.45 -5.19
N TRP A 61 -3.76 17.43 -6.41
CA TRP A 61 -3.36 16.18 -7.06
C TRP A 61 -2.28 15.44 -6.27
N LYS A 62 -1.25 16.14 -5.79
CA LYS A 62 -0.16 15.56 -5.00
C LYS A 62 -0.69 14.96 -3.71
N GLN A 63 -1.57 15.68 -3.01
CA GLN A 63 -2.20 15.18 -1.79
C GLN A 63 -3.00 13.90 -2.05
N GLY A 64 -3.82 13.86 -3.10
CA GLY A 64 -4.56 12.65 -3.48
C GLY A 64 -3.63 11.47 -3.83
N ALA A 65 -2.50 11.72 -4.48
CA ALA A 65 -1.51 10.68 -4.77
C ALA A 65 -0.85 10.14 -3.48
N GLU A 66 -0.54 11.01 -2.52
CA GLU A 66 -0.02 10.60 -1.20
C GLU A 66 -1.05 9.77 -0.41
N GLU A 67 -2.34 10.12 -0.48
CA GLU A 67 -3.43 9.34 0.13
C GLU A 67 -3.54 7.94 -0.46
N ILE A 68 -3.40 7.80 -1.79
CA ILE A 68 -3.39 6.49 -2.47
C ILE A 68 -2.20 5.65 -1.99
N VAL A 69 -1.00 6.23 -1.90
CA VAL A 69 0.19 5.53 -1.40
C VAL A 69 -0.06 5.04 0.03
N ALA A 70 -0.58 5.90 0.91
CA ALA A 70 -0.88 5.55 2.29
C ALA A 70 -1.90 4.39 2.40
N ALA A 71 -2.94 4.40 1.56
CA ALA A 71 -3.93 3.34 1.50
C ALA A 71 -3.36 2.00 1.02
N LEU A 72 -2.47 2.02 0.03
CA LEU A 72 -1.77 0.82 -0.46
C LEU A 72 -0.83 0.25 0.62
N GLU A 73 -0.04 1.09 1.29
CA GLU A 73 0.81 0.67 2.39
C GLU A 73 -0.01 0.06 3.55
N ALA A 74 -1.15 0.66 3.89
CA ALA A 74 -2.06 0.12 4.90
C ALA A 74 -2.63 -1.25 4.49
N SER A 75 -3.00 -1.39 3.22
CA SER A 75 -3.50 -2.65 2.67
C SER A 75 -2.43 -3.75 2.71
N ALA A 76 -1.18 -3.43 2.37
CA ALA A 76 -0.07 -4.38 2.49
C ALA A 76 0.14 -4.84 3.94
N ARG A 77 0.13 -3.91 4.90
CA ARG A 77 0.22 -4.24 6.34
C ARG A 77 -0.91 -5.17 6.78
N ASN A 78 -2.15 -4.85 6.41
CA ASN A 78 -3.32 -5.67 6.75
C ASN A 78 -3.23 -7.10 6.20
N LEU A 79 -2.69 -7.28 5.00
CA LEU A 79 -2.48 -8.62 4.41
C LEU A 79 -1.42 -9.42 5.16
N VAL A 80 -0.33 -8.78 5.61
CA VAL A 80 0.69 -9.42 6.46
C VAL A 80 0.09 -9.82 7.81
N ASP A 81 -0.66 -8.92 8.45
CA ASP A 81 -1.32 -9.20 9.73
C ASP A 81 -2.33 -10.35 9.61
N ALA A 82 -3.10 -10.39 8.52
CA ALA A 82 -4.00 -11.50 8.24
C ALA A 82 -3.22 -12.82 8.09
N ALA A 83 -2.13 -12.82 7.32
CA ALA A 83 -1.27 -13.98 7.12
C ALA A 83 -0.73 -14.54 8.45
N ILE A 84 -0.28 -13.67 9.36
CA ILE A 84 0.19 -14.06 10.71
C ILE A 84 -0.94 -14.70 11.52
N ARG A 85 -2.14 -14.10 11.51
CA ARG A 85 -3.30 -14.62 12.26
C ARG A 85 -3.74 -16.00 11.75
N TYR A 86 -3.67 -16.24 10.44
CA TYR A 86 -3.98 -17.56 9.88
C TYR A 86 -2.95 -18.61 10.33
N GLU A 87 -1.66 -18.31 10.24
CA GLU A 87 -0.59 -19.21 10.67
C GLU A 87 -0.69 -19.57 12.16
N MET A 88 -0.98 -18.59 13.02
CA MET A 88 -1.22 -18.82 14.45
C MET A 88 -2.43 -19.74 14.72
N ARG A 89 -3.52 -19.55 13.95
CA ARG A 89 -4.74 -20.35 14.13
C ARG A 89 -4.55 -21.79 13.67
N ASP A 90 -3.83 -22.01 12.58
CA ASP A 90 -3.53 -23.36 12.09
C ASP A 90 -2.65 -24.13 13.08
N VAL A 91 -1.64 -23.48 13.66
CA VAL A 91 -0.81 -24.09 14.72
C VAL A 91 -1.64 -24.42 15.95
N GLY A 92 -2.48 -23.49 16.43
CA GLY A 92 -3.33 -23.71 17.60
C GLY A 92 -4.34 -24.85 17.40
N ASN A 93 -4.97 -24.92 16.22
CA ASN A 93 -5.89 -26.00 15.88
C ASN A 93 -5.17 -27.35 15.81
N LYS A 94 -3.98 -27.40 15.20
CA LYS A 94 -3.17 -28.62 15.12
C LYS A 94 -2.82 -29.14 16.52
N ASP A 95 -2.37 -28.28 17.42
CA ASP A 95 -2.04 -28.65 18.80
C ASP A 95 -3.26 -29.19 19.57
N ALA A 96 -4.43 -28.57 19.38
CA ALA A 96 -5.66 -29.00 20.01
C ALA A 96 -6.12 -30.38 19.49
N ILE A 97 -6.00 -30.62 18.19
CA ILE A 97 -6.32 -31.92 17.58
C ILE A 97 -5.37 -33.01 18.09
N VAL A 98 -4.06 -32.73 18.16
CA VAL A 98 -3.07 -33.70 18.68
C VAL A 98 -3.41 -34.09 20.12
N ARG A 99 -3.70 -33.12 21.00
CA ARG A 99 -4.06 -33.40 22.41
C ARG A 99 -5.40 -34.10 22.59
N ALA A 100 -6.36 -33.89 21.69
CA ALA A 100 -7.67 -34.55 21.77
C ALA A 100 -7.64 -36.01 21.26
N GLY A 101 -6.57 -36.39 20.56
CA GLY A 101 -6.35 -37.76 20.07
C GLY A 101 -5.49 -38.64 20.99
N GLU A 102 -4.90 -38.06 22.04
CA GLU A 102 -4.24 -38.76 23.16
C GLU A 102 -5.25 -39.12 24.26
#